data_AF-A0A0B7AVD2-F1
#
_entry.id   AF-A0A0B7AVD2-F1
#
_cell.length_a   1.000
_cell.length_b   1.000
_cell.length_c   1.000
_cell.angle_alpha   90.00
_cell.angle_beta   90.00
_cell.angle_gamma   90.00
#
_symmetry.space_group_name_H-M   'P 1'
#
loop_
_entity.id
_entity.type
_entity.pdbx_description
1 polymer ?
#
loop_
_entity_poly.entity_id
_entity_poly.type
_entity_poly.pdbx_seq_one_letter_code
_entity_poly.pdbx_strand_id
1 'polypeptide(L)'
;MDGLKSSSDDESSPTPPRPATPTISHRSLPWKPKVRQKDLENFLDHTRQKFVGFEVKNDHNSLAGLPQPIHEGVKVLKQHLYISLSEVQIKREEEIAKNPLSLPEADVESTPAEKLYSAMLPNLPQYMIALLKLLLAAAPTSKTKTESINILSDVLPDEMPTTVLQSMKLGIDVNRHKEIIVKAISGLLLLLLKHFKLNHIYQFEFTSQHLVFANCIPLVLKFFNQDIVAYVNAKNSIPALDFPENVLSDQPELTAENIESGDSQPHCWRNIFSCINLLRILNKLTKWKHSRTMMLVVFKSAPILKRALKVRHPMMQLYILKLLKMQTKYLGRQWRKSNMKTMSAIYQKVRHRLGDDWAYGNDMDARPWDFQAEECALRACVDRFNNRRYTNVGGLEPDFRPVDNNILSLLGQNIELSSEFKNNYERWLHLEVFSREIDWDQVMLR
;
A
#
# COMPACT_ATOMS: atom_id res chain seq x y z
N MET A 1 -102.35 -1.13 -21.30
CA MET A 1 -102.51 -1.87 -20.04
C MET A 1 -101.14 -2.39 -19.65
N ASP A 2 -100.23 -1.49 -19.28
CA ASP A 2 -100.13 -0.86 -17.96
C ASP A 2 -99.71 -1.86 -16.89
N GLY A 3 -98.40 -1.85 -16.62
CA GLY A 3 -97.86 -1.58 -15.29
C GLY A 3 -97.77 -2.76 -14.31
N LEU A 4 -96.53 -3.20 -14.04
CA LEU A 4 -95.98 -3.13 -12.68
C LEU A 4 -94.44 -3.25 -12.72
N LYS A 5 -93.80 -2.23 -12.11
CA LYS A 5 -92.36 -2.07 -11.86
C LYS A 5 -91.96 -2.86 -10.62
N SER A 6 -90.72 -3.38 -10.58
CA SER A 6 -89.81 -3.13 -9.44
C SER A 6 -88.34 -3.48 -9.77
N SER A 7 -87.51 -2.42 -9.74
CA SER A 7 -86.07 -2.31 -9.41
C SER A 7 -85.01 -3.12 -10.18
N SER A 8 -84.29 -2.37 -11.00
CA SER A 8 -82.96 -2.57 -11.58
C SER A 8 -81.80 -2.55 -10.56
N ASP A 9 -80.81 -3.40 -10.86
CA ASP A 9 -79.37 -3.14 -10.95
C ASP A 9 -78.65 -2.34 -9.85
N ASP A 10 -77.69 -3.02 -9.21
CA ASP A 10 -76.30 -2.55 -9.23
C ASP A 10 -75.37 -3.77 -9.02
N GLU A 11 -74.83 -4.29 -10.13
CA GLU A 11 -73.74 -5.25 -10.15
C GLU A 11 -72.47 -4.60 -9.57
N SER A 12 -71.89 -5.23 -8.56
CA SER A 12 -70.65 -4.79 -7.94
C SER A 12 -69.48 -4.87 -8.94
N SER A 13 -68.74 -3.78 -9.04
CA SER A 13 -67.59 -3.61 -9.93
C SER A 13 -66.47 -4.64 -9.65
N PRO A 14 -65.74 -5.11 -10.70
CA PRO A 14 -64.68 -6.08 -10.53
C PRO A 14 -63.53 -5.45 -9.75
N THR A 15 -63.08 -6.15 -8.69
CA THR A 15 -61.97 -5.74 -7.85
C THR A 15 -60.70 -5.65 -8.71
N PRO A 16 -59.92 -4.56 -8.66
CA PRO A 16 -58.71 -4.42 -9.47
C PRO A 16 -57.72 -5.54 -9.13
N PRO A 17 -56.95 -6.04 -10.12
CA PRO A 17 -56.00 -7.12 -9.89
C PRO A 17 -55.00 -6.69 -8.82
N ARG A 18 -54.86 -7.52 -7.80
CA ARG A 18 -53.86 -7.33 -6.74
C ARG A 18 -52.49 -7.13 -7.41
N PRO A 19 -51.75 -6.05 -7.12
CA PRO A 19 -50.42 -5.87 -7.69
C PRO A 19 -49.57 -7.09 -7.34
N ALA A 20 -48.92 -7.68 -8.35
CA ALA A 20 -48.07 -8.84 -8.18
C ALA A 20 -47.05 -8.57 -7.07
N THR A 21 -46.86 -9.55 -6.18
CA THR A 21 -45.78 -9.50 -5.19
C THR A 21 -44.48 -9.20 -5.95
N PRO A 22 -43.76 -8.11 -5.63
CA PRO A 22 -42.55 -7.77 -6.36
C PRO A 22 -41.61 -8.97 -6.28
N THR A 23 -41.26 -9.54 -7.42
CA THR A 23 -40.20 -10.54 -7.53
C THR A 23 -38.94 -9.89 -6.95
N ILE A 24 -38.57 -10.30 -5.74
CA ILE A 24 -37.33 -9.87 -5.11
C ILE A 24 -36.24 -10.40 -6.04
N SER A 25 -35.66 -9.52 -6.87
CA SER A 25 -34.41 -9.82 -7.54
C SER A 25 -33.47 -10.31 -6.43
N HIS A 26 -32.97 -11.53 -6.55
CA HIS A 26 -32.10 -12.12 -5.53
C HIS A 26 -31.08 -11.05 -5.13
N ARG A 27 -31.18 -10.56 -3.88
CA ARG A 27 -30.26 -9.56 -3.34
C ARG A 27 -28.92 -10.24 -3.07
N SER A 28 -28.29 -10.75 -4.12
CA SER A 28 -26.90 -11.14 -4.07
C SER A 28 -26.07 -9.86 -4.01
N LEU A 29 -25.08 -9.83 -3.11
CA LEU A 29 -24.05 -8.80 -3.16
C LEU A 29 -23.48 -8.77 -4.59
N PRO A 30 -23.17 -7.58 -5.16
CA PRO A 30 -22.60 -7.49 -6.50
C PRO A 30 -21.17 -8.07 -6.58
N TRP A 31 -20.71 -8.72 -5.52
CA TRP A 31 -19.40 -9.33 -5.43
C TRP A 31 -19.43 -10.58 -4.53
N LYS A 32 -18.70 -11.63 -4.91
CA LYS A 32 -18.47 -12.81 -4.05
C LYS A 32 -17.56 -12.42 -2.87
N PRO A 33 -17.89 -12.67 -1.59
CA PRO A 33 -17.04 -12.41 -0.42
C PRO A 33 -15.64 -13.07 -0.53
N LYS A 34 -14.66 -12.55 0.22
CA LYS A 34 -13.27 -13.06 0.21
C LYS A 34 -12.81 -13.27 1.65
N VAL A 35 -12.25 -14.43 1.92
CA VAL A 35 -11.66 -14.83 3.20
C VAL A 35 -10.18 -15.12 2.95
N ARG A 36 -9.28 -14.60 3.81
CA ARG A 36 -7.85 -14.96 3.76
C ARG A 36 -7.59 -16.19 4.60
N GLN A 37 -6.47 -16.84 4.33
CA GLN A 37 -5.99 -17.95 5.14
C GLN A 37 -5.87 -17.57 6.63
N LYS A 38 -5.25 -16.42 6.93
CA LYS A 38 -5.13 -15.88 8.29
C LYS A 38 -6.49 -15.61 8.97
N ASP A 39 -7.52 -15.26 8.18
CA ASP A 39 -8.86 -15.01 8.75
C ASP A 39 -9.51 -16.35 9.18
N LEU A 40 -9.26 -17.44 8.44
CA LEU A 40 -9.70 -18.79 8.78
C LEU A 40 -8.92 -19.36 9.97
N GLU A 41 -7.60 -19.17 10.01
CA GLU A 41 -6.74 -19.54 11.13
C GLU A 41 -7.20 -18.88 12.41
N ASN A 42 -7.33 -17.55 12.41
CA ASN A 42 -7.84 -16.83 13.56
C ASN A 42 -9.21 -17.35 14.01
N PHE A 43 -10.14 -17.63 13.08
CA PHE A 43 -11.44 -18.18 13.44
C PHE A 43 -11.33 -19.56 14.13
N LEU A 44 -10.48 -20.44 13.63
CA LEU A 44 -10.23 -21.75 14.22
C LEU A 44 -9.56 -21.62 15.60
N ASP A 45 -8.55 -20.77 15.74
CA ASP A 45 -7.84 -20.58 17.00
C ASP A 45 -8.78 -20.04 18.08
N HIS A 46 -9.58 -19.01 17.76
CA HIS A 46 -10.56 -18.47 18.70
C HIS A 46 -11.63 -19.50 19.10
N THR A 47 -12.09 -20.34 18.16
CA THR A 47 -13.13 -21.34 18.45
C THR A 47 -12.58 -22.53 19.23
N ARG A 48 -11.37 -23.01 18.90
CA ARG A 48 -10.67 -24.06 19.66
C ARG A 48 -10.33 -23.59 21.06
N GLN A 49 -9.83 -22.37 21.22
CA GLN A 49 -9.57 -21.81 22.53
C GLN A 49 -10.84 -21.72 23.38
N LYS A 50 -11.98 -21.38 22.76
CA LYS A 50 -13.27 -21.26 23.47
C LYS A 50 -13.89 -22.60 23.85
N PHE A 51 -13.87 -23.61 22.97
CA PHE A 51 -14.59 -24.87 23.17
C PHE A 51 -13.71 -26.01 23.68
N VAL A 52 -12.43 -26.01 23.33
CA VAL A 52 -11.49 -27.10 23.59
C VAL A 52 -10.40 -26.68 24.59
N GLY A 53 -10.03 -25.39 24.63
CA GLY A 53 -9.12 -24.83 25.62
C GLY A 53 -7.63 -24.94 25.30
N PHE A 54 -7.26 -25.38 24.09
CA PHE A 54 -5.87 -25.37 23.61
C PHE A 54 -5.76 -24.95 22.14
N GLU A 55 -4.60 -24.41 21.78
CA GLU A 55 -4.24 -24.05 20.40
C GLU A 55 -3.33 -25.12 19.79
N VAL A 56 -3.64 -25.56 18.57
CA VAL A 56 -2.81 -26.49 17.80
C VAL A 56 -2.06 -25.71 16.73
N LYS A 57 -0.74 -25.53 16.94
CA LYS A 57 0.12 -24.84 15.97
C LYS A 57 0.13 -25.59 14.63
N ASN A 58 -0.04 -24.84 13.53
CA ASN A 58 -0.01 -25.33 12.15
C ASN A 58 -1.14 -26.31 11.75
N ASP A 59 -2.21 -26.43 12.53
CA ASP A 59 -3.37 -27.22 12.15
C ASP A 59 -4.49 -26.34 11.59
N HIS A 60 -4.66 -26.38 10.27
CA HIS A 60 -5.65 -25.58 9.55
C HIS A 60 -6.95 -26.34 9.25
N ASN A 61 -7.07 -27.60 9.69
CA ASN A 61 -8.10 -28.51 9.19
C ASN A 61 -8.89 -29.25 10.26
N SER A 62 -8.30 -29.57 11.41
CA SER A 62 -9.02 -30.36 12.42
C SER A 62 -10.17 -29.57 13.02
N LEU A 63 -11.34 -30.22 13.05
CA LEU A 63 -12.55 -29.71 13.70
C LEU A 63 -12.95 -30.58 14.90
N ALA A 64 -12.06 -31.46 15.36
CA ALA A 64 -12.33 -32.34 16.48
C ALA A 64 -12.69 -31.53 17.74
N GLY A 65 -13.79 -31.92 18.40
CA GLY A 65 -14.28 -31.24 19.60
C GLY A 65 -15.04 -29.92 19.37
N LEU A 66 -15.24 -29.50 18.11
CA LEU A 66 -16.01 -28.29 17.80
C LEU A 66 -17.49 -28.60 17.54
N PRO A 67 -18.42 -27.70 17.93
CA PRO A 67 -19.85 -27.88 17.63
C PRO A 67 -20.17 -27.79 16.13
N GLN A 68 -21.26 -28.44 15.70
CA GLN A 68 -21.73 -28.46 14.31
C GLN A 68 -21.86 -27.07 13.66
N PRO A 69 -22.37 -26.01 14.32
CA PRO A 69 -22.40 -24.67 13.74
C PRO A 69 -21.02 -24.12 13.36
N ILE A 70 -19.96 -24.50 14.09
CA ILE A 70 -18.58 -24.11 13.76
C ILE A 70 -18.11 -24.86 12.51
N HIS A 71 -18.49 -26.13 12.34
CA HIS A 71 -18.18 -26.89 11.13
C HIS A 71 -18.80 -26.24 9.90
N GLU A 72 -20.05 -25.80 10.01
CA GLU A 72 -20.74 -25.04 8.96
C GLU A 72 -20.04 -23.71 8.67
N GLY A 73 -19.65 -22.97 9.72
CA GLY A 73 -18.87 -21.73 9.60
C GLY A 73 -17.55 -21.95 8.83
N VAL A 74 -16.77 -22.96 9.21
CA VAL A 74 -15.52 -23.32 8.53
C VAL A 74 -15.78 -23.70 7.07
N LYS A 75 -16.84 -24.47 6.79
CA LYS A 75 -17.23 -24.83 5.42
C LYS A 75 -17.50 -23.59 4.57
N VAL A 76 -18.24 -22.61 5.11
CA VAL A 76 -18.52 -21.33 4.41
C VAL A 76 -17.26 -20.51 4.20
N LEU A 77 -16.37 -20.44 5.20
CA LEU A 77 -15.09 -19.74 5.08
C LEU A 77 -14.19 -20.37 4.01
N LYS A 78 -14.08 -21.70 3.99
CA LYS A 78 -13.31 -22.46 2.98
C LYS A 78 -13.86 -22.23 1.56
N GLN A 79 -15.18 -22.17 1.37
CA GLN A 79 -15.81 -21.87 0.07
C GLN A 79 -15.49 -20.46 -0.49
N HIS A 80 -15.15 -19.52 0.40
CA HIS A 80 -14.81 -18.13 0.07
C HIS A 80 -13.32 -17.83 0.24
N LEU A 81 -12.50 -18.86 0.44
CA LEU A 81 -11.06 -18.73 0.58
C LEU A 81 -10.47 -18.17 -0.72
N TYR A 82 -9.71 -17.11 -0.59
CA TYR A 82 -9.03 -16.45 -1.70
C TYR A 82 -7.54 -16.42 -1.38
N ILE A 83 -6.76 -17.18 -2.15
CA ILE A 83 -5.31 -17.19 -2.07
C ILE A 83 -4.79 -16.18 -3.08
N SER A 84 -4.11 -15.16 -2.58
CA SER A 84 -3.49 -14.13 -3.41
C SER A 84 -2.11 -14.57 -3.89
N LEU A 85 -1.68 -14.07 -5.06
CA LEU A 85 -0.30 -14.24 -5.54
C LEU A 85 0.73 -13.86 -4.46
N SER A 86 0.46 -12.81 -3.70
CA SER A 86 1.31 -12.37 -2.60
C SER A 86 1.46 -13.42 -1.49
N GLU A 87 0.39 -14.15 -1.14
CA GLU A 87 0.45 -15.23 -0.15
C GLU A 87 1.20 -16.45 -0.69
N VAL A 88 1.02 -16.78 -1.97
CA VAL A 88 1.80 -17.84 -2.64
C VAL A 88 3.29 -17.52 -2.62
N GLN A 89 3.66 -16.28 -2.95
CA GLN A 89 5.06 -15.83 -2.95
C GLN A 89 5.65 -15.81 -1.54
N ILE A 90 4.95 -15.28 -0.53
CA ILE A 90 5.42 -15.31 0.87
C ILE A 90 5.64 -16.75 1.33
N LYS A 91 4.70 -17.66 1.04
CA LYS A 91 4.82 -19.06 1.45
C LYS A 91 6.03 -19.74 0.80
N ARG A 92 6.29 -19.47 -0.48
CA ARG A 92 7.48 -19.97 -1.18
C ARG A 92 8.77 -19.48 -0.52
N GLU A 93 8.81 -18.22 -0.13
CA GLU A 93 9.96 -17.64 0.57
C GLU A 93 10.17 -18.24 1.96
N GLU A 94 9.09 -18.53 2.69
CA GLU A 94 9.15 -19.27 3.96
C GLU A 94 9.66 -20.71 3.77
N GLU A 95 9.29 -21.38 2.68
CA GLU A 95 9.76 -22.74 2.36
C GLU A 95 11.25 -22.76 2.01
N ILE A 96 11.72 -21.79 1.19
CA ILE A 96 13.15 -21.62 0.88
C ILE A 96 13.94 -21.32 2.16
N ALA A 97 13.43 -20.42 3.01
CA ALA A 97 14.06 -20.05 4.27
C ALA A 97 14.16 -21.22 5.27
N LYS A 98 13.19 -22.15 5.24
CA LYS A 98 13.20 -23.36 6.08
C LYS A 98 14.12 -24.45 5.54
N ASN A 99 14.18 -24.61 4.22
CA ASN A 99 14.90 -25.71 3.56
C ASN A 99 15.81 -25.20 2.43
N PRO A 100 16.85 -24.39 2.73
CA PRO A 100 17.65 -23.71 1.71
C PRO A 100 18.39 -24.65 0.75
N LEU A 101 18.79 -25.84 1.24
CA LEU A 101 19.52 -26.84 0.44
C LEU A 101 18.58 -27.68 -0.44
N SER A 102 17.43 -28.09 0.09
CA SER A 102 16.51 -29.01 -0.60
C SER A 102 15.51 -28.30 -1.50
N LEU A 103 15.19 -27.04 -1.22
CA LEU A 103 14.25 -26.22 -1.99
C LEU A 103 14.89 -24.86 -2.31
N PRO A 104 15.95 -24.84 -3.15
CA PRO A 104 16.55 -23.59 -3.56
C PRO A 104 15.60 -22.77 -4.43
N GLU A 105 15.93 -21.49 -4.57
CA GLU A 105 15.26 -20.61 -5.51
C GLU A 105 15.43 -21.13 -6.94
N ALA A 106 14.31 -21.36 -7.63
CA ALA A 106 14.34 -21.77 -9.04
C ALA A 106 14.69 -20.59 -9.93
N ASP A 107 15.15 -20.88 -11.15
CA ASP A 107 15.48 -19.87 -12.16
C ASP A 107 14.36 -18.84 -12.31
N VAL A 108 14.73 -17.58 -12.10
CA VAL A 108 13.81 -16.45 -12.15
C VAL A 108 13.75 -15.93 -13.58
N GLU A 109 12.54 -15.89 -14.14
CA GLU A 109 12.33 -15.30 -15.46
C GLU A 109 12.76 -13.82 -15.47
N SER A 110 13.60 -13.45 -16.43
CA SER A 110 14.15 -12.10 -16.56
C SER A 110 13.14 -11.14 -17.20
N THR A 111 12.05 -10.87 -16.48
CA THR A 111 11.00 -9.95 -16.93
C THR A 111 11.50 -8.49 -16.96
N PRO A 112 10.88 -7.59 -17.73
CA PRO A 112 11.23 -6.17 -17.69
C PRO A 112 11.11 -5.55 -16.29
N ALA A 113 10.16 -6.02 -15.48
CA ALA A 113 9.99 -5.57 -14.10
C ALA A 113 11.12 -6.06 -13.19
N GLU A 114 11.58 -7.30 -13.39
CA GLU A 114 12.72 -7.88 -12.67
C GLU A 114 14.01 -7.11 -12.98
N LYS A 115 14.29 -6.87 -14.27
CA LYS A 115 15.45 -6.10 -14.72
C LYS A 115 15.44 -4.68 -14.16
N LEU A 116 14.28 -4.02 -14.20
CA LEU A 116 14.11 -2.69 -13.63
C LEU A 116 14.35 -2.69 -12.12
N TYR A 117 13.78 -3.65 -11.38
CA TYR A 117 13.98 -3.73 -9.93
C TYR A 117 15.45 -3.93 -9.57
N SER A 118 16.12 -4.88 -10.22
CA SER A 118 17.54 -5.18 -10.01
C SER A 118 18.41 -3.96 -10.30
N ALA A 119 18.18 -3.25 -11.41
CA ALA A 119 18.92 -2.03 -11.74
C ALA A 119 18.66 -0.89 -10.75
N MET A 120 17.43 -0.78 -10.23
CA MET A 120 17.08 0.26 -9.26
C MET A 120 17.56 -0.04 -7.84
N LEU A 121 17.73 -1.32 -7.48
CA LEU A 121 17.93 -1.79 -6.11
C LEU A 121 19.04 -1.03 -5.34
N PRO A 122 20.25 -0.81 -5.88
CA PRO A 122 21.34 -0.17 -5.14
C PRO A 122 21.03 1.27 -4.69
N ASN A 123 20.24 2.00 -5.48
CA ASN A 123 19.90 3.41 -5.26
C ASN A 123 18.40 3.62 -5.04
N LEU A 124 17.65 2.55 -4.76
CA LEU A 124 16.20 2.61 -4.61
C LEU A 124 15.76 3.61 -3.52
N PRO A 125 16.38 3.68 -2.34
CA PRO A 125 16.04 4.67 -1.32
C PRO A 125 16.17 6.10 -1.84
N GLN A 126 17.25 6.40 -2.55
CA GLN A 126 17.54 7.72 -3.13
C GLN A 126 16.51 8.08 -4.19
N TYR A 127 16.14 7.14 -5.07
CA TYR A 127 15.08 7.36 -6.06
C TYR A 127 13.72 7.64 -5.41
N MET A 128 13.35 6.89 -4.37
CA MET A 128 12.10 7.14 -3.65
C MET A 128 12.10 8.52 -2.98
N ILE A 129 13.20 8.91 -2.35
CA ILE A 129 13.36 10.24 -1.73
C ILE A 129 13.29 11.34 -2.79
N ALA A 130 13.98 11.20 -3.92
CA ALA A 130 13.99 12.18 -4.99
C ALA A 130 12.59 12.43 -5.57
N LEU A 131 11.84 11.36 -5.85
CA LEU A 131 10.45 11.46 -6.32
C LEU A 131 9.54 12.17 -5.31
N LEU A 132 9.69 11.88 -4.02
CA LEU A 132 8.89 12.53 -2.97
C LEU A 132 9.29 14.01 -2.75
N LYS A 133 10.57 14.35 -2.88
CA LYS A 133 11.04 15.74 -2.84
C LYS A 133 10.47 16.56 -3.99
N LEU A 134 10.48 16.01 -5.21
CA LEU A 134 9.86 16.64 -6.38
C LEU A 134 8.35 16.79 -6.20
N LEU A 135 7.67 15.77 -5.65
CA LEU A 135 6.24 15.84 -5.35
C LEU A 135 5.92 16.94 -4.32
N LEU A 136 6.77 17.10 -3.30
CA LEU A 136 6.63 18.15 -2.30
C LEU A 136 6.81 19.54 -2.93
N ALA A 137 7.81 19.71 -3.78
CA ALA A 137 8.08 20.97 -4.48
C ALA A 137 6.94 21.41 -5.41
N ALA A 138 6.31 20.44 -6.09
CA ALA A 138 5.17 20.68 -6.95
C ALA A 138 3.82 20.68 -6.21
N ALA A 139 3.80 20.42 -4.89
CA ALA A 139 2.55 20.35 -4.14
C ALA A 139 1.91 21.75 -4.01
N PRO A 140 0.57 21.84 -3.90
CA PRO A 140 -0.14 23.12 -3.71
C PRO A 140 0.29 23.90 -2.46
N THR A 141 1.03 23.26 -1.55
CA THR A 141 1.52 23.84 -0.29
C THR A 141 2.89 24.48 -0.36
N SER A 142 3.63 24.32 -1.46
CA SER A 142 5.00 24.83 -1.53
C SER A 142 4.99 26.36 -1.45
N LYS A 143 5.42 26.89 -0.30
CA LYS A 143 5.76 28.31 -0.18
C LYS A 143 7.15 28.45 -0.81
N THR A 144 7.35 29.45 -1.66
CA THR A 144 8.61 29.74 -2.38
C THR A 144 9.85 29.97 -1.51
N LYS A 145 9.71 29.92 -0.18
CA LYS A 145 10.83 30.03 0.75
C LYS A 145 11.17 28.62 1.26
N THR A 146 12.36 28.16 0.90
CA THR A 146 13.09 26.99 1.41
C THR A 146 12.60 25.61 0.97
N GLU A 147 12.60 25.33 -0.33
CA GLU A 147 12.69 23.95 -0.81
C GLU A 147 13.93 23.83 -1.70
N SER A 148 14.73 22.79 -1.50
CA SER A 148 16.04 22.61 -2.16
C SER A 148 15.95 22.34 -3.67
N ILE A 149 14.73 22.20 -4.21
CA ILE A 149 14.47 21.94 -5.62
C ILE A 149 13.62 23.10 -6.14
N ASN A 150 14.22 23.96 -6.96
CA ASN A 150 13.54 25.10 -7.54
C ASN A 150 12.90 24.71 -8.88
N ILE A 151 11.72 24.09 -8.86
CA ILE A 151 11.00 23.76 -10.10
C ILE A 151 10.76 25.03 -10.96
N LEU A 152 10.68 26.21 -10.33
CA LEU A 152 10.47 27.45 -11.06
C LEU A 152 11.69 27.86 -11.91
N SER A 153 12.92 27.43 -11.61
CA SER A 153 14.07 27.79 -12.47
C SER A 153 13.96 27.20 -13.86
N ASP A 154 13.28 26.06 -14.01
CA ASP A 154 13.12 25.37 -15.29
C ASP A 154 11.91 25.90 -16.09
N VAL A 155 11.07 26.74 -15.47
CA VAL A 155 9.81 27.24 -16.05
C VAL A 155 9.85 28.76 -16.27
N LEU A 156 10.65 29.49 -15.49
CA LEU A 156 10.75 30.94 -15.62
C LEU A 156 11.54 31.31 -16.88
N PRO A 157 11.03 32.23 -17.71
CA PRO A 157 11.78 32.76 -18.85
C PRO A 157 12.97 33.61 -18.39
N ASP A 158 13.98 33.75 -19.24
CA ASP A 158 15.15 34.61 -18.99
C ASP A 158 14.75 36.09 -18.85
N GLU A 159 13.76 36.54 -19.63
CA GLU A 159 13.16 37.87 -19.53
C GLU A 159 11.87 37.83 -18.70
N MET A 160 11.81 38.66 -17.65
CA MET A 160 10.63 38.75 -16.80
C MET A 160 9.48 39.50 -17.49
N PRO A 161 8.23 39.06 -17.26
CA PRO A 161 7.06 39.65 -17.90
C PRO A 161 6.90 41.11 -17.44
N THR A 162 6.77 42.02 -18.41
CA THR A 162 6.63 43.46 -18.16
C THR A 162 5.16 43.89 -18.05
N THR A 163 4.24 43.08 -18.58
CA THR A 163 2.80 43.38 -18.59
C THR A 163 2.01 42.48 -17.63
N VAL A 164 0.88 42.98 -17.15
CA VAL A 164 -0.05 42.21 -16.29
C VAL A 164 -0.52 40.93 -17.00
N LEU A 165 -0.82 41.01 -18.30
CA LEU A 165 -1.26 39.88 -19.11
C LEU A 165 -0.18 38.78 -19.18
N GLN A 166 1.08 39.15 -19.44
CA GLN A 166 2.19 38.20 -19.47
C GLN A 166 2.44 37.58 -18.08
N SER A 167 2.28 38.35 -17.01
CA SER A 167 2.39 37.86 -15.63
C SER A 167 1.29 36.85 -15.30
N MET A 168 0.04 37.11 -15.69
CA MET A 168 -1.08 36.17 -15.55
C MET A 168 -0.83 34.88 -16.34
N LYS A 169 -0.37 34.98 -17.60
CA LYS A 169 0.00 33.83 -18.44
C LYS A 169 1.09 32.98 -17.77
N LEU A 170 2.15 33.63 -17.28
CA LEU A 170 3.23 32.94 -16.57
C LEU A 170 2.74 32.23 -15.31
N GLY A 171 1.87 32.87 -14.53
CA GLY A 171 1.28 32.26 -13.33
C GLY A 171 0.47 31.00 -13.63
N ILE A 172 -0.33 31.02 -14.70
CA ILE A 172 -1.09 29.86 -15.18
C ILE A 172 -0.14 28.74 -15.62
N ASP A 173 0.91 29.07 -16.37
CA ASP A 173 1.86 28.08 -16.87
C ASP A 173 2.69 27.43 -15.76
N VAL A 174 3.14 28.22 -14.77
CA VAL A 174 3.81 27.70 -13.56
C VAL A 174 2.90 26.71 -12.82
N ASN A 175 1.63 27.04 -12.65
CA ASN A 175 0.68 26.14 -12.00
C ASN A 175 0.43 24.88 -12.83
N ARG A 176 0.25 25.01 -14.15
CA ARG A 176 0.12 23.90 -15.10
C ARG A 176 1.32 22.95 -15.01
N HIS A 177 2.52 23.49 -14.96
CA HIS A 177 3.75 22.71 -14.85
C HIS A 177 3.79 21.91 -13.55
N LYS A 178 3.42 22.52 -12.41
CA LYS A 178 3.25 21.80 -11.14
C LYS A 178 2.24 20.65 -11.26
N GLU A 179 1.09 20.87 -11.90
CA GLU A 179 0.09 19.81 -12.12
C GLU A 179 0.66 18.63 -12.92
N ILE A 180 1.42 18.91 -13.97
CA ILE A 180 2.05 17.89 -14.83
C ILE A 180 3.05 17.07 -14.02
N ILE A 181 3.90 17.72 -13.22
CA ILE A 181 4.89 17.05 -12.37
C ILE A 181 4.19 16.15 -11.34
N VAL A 182 3.21 16.66 -10.61
CA VAL A 182 2.46 15.88 -9.61
C VAL A 182 1.75 14.69 -10.28
N LYS A 183 1.20 14.88 -11.47
CA LYS A 183 0.57 13.82 -12.26
C LYS A 183 1.57 12.74 -12.68
N ALA A 184 2.74 13.15 -13.18
CA ALA A 184 3.79 12.23 -13.62
C ALA A 184 4.31 11.40 -12.43
N ILE A 185 4.68 12.06 -11.33
CA ILE A 185 5.24 11.38 -10.15
C ILE A 185 4.23 10.45 -9.49
N SER A 186 2.98 10.91 -9.29
CA SER A 186 1.95 10.07 -8.69
C SER A 186 1.61 8.85 -9.56
N GLY A 187 1.64 9.01 -10.89
CA GLY A 187 1.51 7.92 -11.85
C GLY A 187 2.67 6.94 -11.76
N LEU A 188 3.91 7.43 -11.82
CA LEU A 188 5.13 6.64 -11.74
C LEU A 188 5.20 5.81 -10.45
N LEU A 189 5.03 6.44 -9.29
CA LEU A 189 5.03 5.78 -7.99
C LEU A 189 3.97 4.68 -7.93
N LEU A 190 2.76 4.94 -8.42
CA LEU A 190 1.69 3.95 -8.43
C LEU A 190 2.00 2.77 -9.36
N LEU A 191 2.61 3.03 -10.52
CA LEU A 191 3.02 2.00 -11.46
C LEU A 191 4.14 1.13 -10.88
N LEU A 192 5.18 1.73 -10.29
CA LEU A 192 6.25 0.98 -9.61
C LEU A 192 5.67 0.05 -8.53
N LEU A 193 4.80 0.56 -7.65
CA LEU A 193 4.11 -0.24 -6.63
C LEU A 193 3.12 -1.28 -7.19
N LYS A 194 2.76 -1.23 -8.47
CA LYS A 194 1.95 -2.27 -9.12
C LYS A 194 2.83 -3.31 -9.78
N HIS A 195 3.79 -2.89 -10.59
CA HIS A 195 4.69 -3.78 -11.30
C HIS A 195 5.53 -4.62 -10.34
N PHE A 196 6.15 -4.01 -9.34
CA PHE A 196 6.90 -4.76 -8.33
C PHE A 196 5.99 -5.70 -7.53
N LYS A 197 4.75 -5.32 -7.25
CA LYS A 197 3.82 -6.23 -6.55
C LYS A 197 3.38 -7.43 -7.39
N LEU A 198 3.22 -7.23 -8.69
CA LEU A 198 2.88 -8.31 -9.62
C LEU A 198 4.07 -9.24 -9.83
N ASN A 199 5.27 -8.69 -9.90
CA ASN A 199 6.49 -9.44 -10.08
C ASN A 199 6.89 -10.20 -8.81
N HIS A 200 7.08 -9.50 -7.67
CA HIS A 200 7.27 -10.15 -6.38
C HIS A 200 6.82 -9.29 -5.19
N ILE A 201 6.06 -9.88 -4.26
CA ILE A 201 5.57 -9.19 -3.06
C ILE A 201 6.69 -8.53 -2.24
N TYR A 202 7.86 -9.15 -2.10
CA TYR A 202 8.96 -8.54 -1.35
C TYR A 202 9.67 -7.40 -2.09
N GLN A 203 9.65 -7.37 -3.42
CA GLN A 203 10.07 -6.17 -4.16
C GLN A 203 9.13 -5.00 -3.85
N PHE A 204 7.82 -5.25 -3.85
CA PHE A 204 6.82 -4.26 -3.45
C PHE A 204 7.01 -3.80 -2.00
N GLU A 205 7.21 -4.73 -1.06
CA GLU A 205 7.37 -4.38 0.35
C GLU A 205 8.66 -3.57 0.57
N PHE A 206 9.75 -3.89 -0.11
CA PHE A 206 10.99 -3.10 -0.06
C PHE A 206 10.77 -1.66 -0.55
N THR A 207 10.19 -1.48 -1.74
CA THR A 207 9.85 -0.14 -2.27
C THR A 207 8.87 0.60 -1.36
N SER A 208 7.87 -0.11 -0.84
CA SER A 208 6.86 0.45 0.07
C SER A 208 7.48 0.90 1.39
N GLN A 209 8.41 0.14 1.97
CA GLN A 209 9.11 0.50 3.19
C GLN A 209 9.92 1.78 2.98
N HIS A 210 10.69 1.88 1.89
CA HIS A 210 11.45 3.09 1.59
C HIS A 210 10.57 4.32 1.37
N LEU A 211 9.40 4.18 0.74
CA LEU A 211 8.44 5.29 0.65
C LEU A 211 7.92 5.73 2.03
N VAL A 212 7.59 4.78 2.92
CA VAL A 212 7.11 5.09 4.28
C VAL A 212 8.22 5.78 5.08
N PHE A 213 9.45 5.27 5.03
CA PHE A 213 10.61 5.87 5.68
C PHE A 213 10.93 7.27 5.17
N ALA A 214 10.80 7.50 3.86
CA ALA A 214 10.96 8.80 3.24
C ALA A 214 9.75 9.74 3.45
N ASN A 215 8.90 9.46 4.44
CA ASN A 215 7.77 10.31 4.84
C ASN A 215 6.68 10.48 3.77
N CYS A 216 6.44 9.48 2.91
CA CYS A 216 5.38 9.52 1.91
C CYS A 216 3.98 9.68 2.54
N ILE A 217 3.68 8.98 3.63
CA ILE A 217 2.37 9.06 4.32
C ILE A 217 2.08 10.50 4.76
N PRO A 218 2.89 11.15 5.61
CA PRO A 218 2.62 12.53 6.04
C PRO A 218 2.66 13.52 4.87
N LEU A 219 3.49 13.31 3.84
CA LEU A 219 3.50 14.14 2.64
C LEU A 219 2.14 14.12 1.91
N VAL A 220 1.61 12.92 1.64
CA VAL A 220 0.30 12.76 1.00
C VAL A 220 -0.81 13.37 1.87
N LEU A 221 -0.75 13.19 3.19
CA LEU A 221 -1.71 13.82 4.10
C LEU A 221 -1.62 15.34 4.08
N LYS A 222 -0.41 15.92 4.06
CA LYS A 222 -0.18 17.37 3.93
C LYS A 222 -0.77 17.90 2.62
N PHE A 223 -0.60 17.16 1.52
CA PHE A 223 -1.22 17.47 0.22
C PHE A 223 -2.75 17.53 0.34
N PHE A 224 -3.38 16.53 0.94
CA PHE A 224 -4.84 16.50 1.15
C PHE A 224 -5.36 17.47 2.22
N ASN A 225 -4.49 17.97 3.09
CA ASN A 225 -4.87 18.91 4.16
C ASN A 225 -5.15 20.33 3.65
N GLN A 226 -4.99 20.57 2.35
CA GLN A 226 -5.32 21.82 1.68
C GLN A 226 -6.78 21.90 1.24
N ASP A 227 -7.14 23.00 0.58
CA ASP A 227 -8.40 23.09 -0.14
C ASP A 227 -8.37 22.22 -1.40
N ILE A 228 -8.69 20.95 -1.22
CA ILE A 228 -8.72 19.97 -2.31
C ILE A 228 -9.86 20.22 -3.30
N VAL A 229 -10.92 20.89 -2.87
CA VAL A 229 -12.02 21.25 -3.78
C VAL A 229 -11.55 22.33 -4.74
N ALA A 230 -10.91 23.38 -4.21
CA ALA A 230 -10.27 24.41 -5.03
C ALA A 230 -9.20 23.83 -5.95
N TYR A 231 -8.31 22.96 -5.44
CA TYR A 231 -7.27 22.32 -6.24
C TYR A 231 -7.82 21.49 -7.41
N VAL A 232 -8.86 20.69 -7.17
CA VAL A 232 -9.50 19.89 -8.22
C VAL A 232 -10.25 20.76 -9.24
N ASN A 233 -10.74 21.94 -8.84
CA ASN A 233 -11.45 22.88 -9.71
C ASN A 233 -10.54 23.95 -10.32
N ALA A 234 -9.22 23.90 -10.08
CA ALA A 234 -8.28 24.88 -10.59
C ALA A 234 -8.26 24.88 -12.12
N LYS A 235 -8.30 26.07 -12.72
CA LYS A 235 -8.22 26.26 -14.17
C LYS A 235 -6.83 26.75 -14.55
N ASN A 236 -5.97 25.82 -14.94
CA ASN A 236 -4.59 26.10 -15.36
C ASN A 236 -4.36 25.66 -16.82
N SER A 237 -5.33 25.94 -17.68
CA SER A 237 -5.27 25.71 -19.13
C SER A 237 -5.85 26.91 -19.83
N ILE A 238 -5.24 27.29 -20.96
CA ILE A 238 -5.68 28.41 -21.80
C ILE A 238 -6.02 27.76 -23.15
N PRO A 239 -7.29 27.44 -23.44
CA PRO A 239 -7.68 26.69 -24.64
C PRO A 239 -7.12 27.30 -25.94
N ALA A 240 -7.17 28.63 -26.05
CA ALA A 240 -6.61 29.37 -27.18
C ALA A 240 -5.11 29.14 -27.42
N LEU A 241 -4.35 28.69 -26.41
CA LEU A 241 -2.92 28.38 -26.50
C LEU A 241 -2.64 26.87 -26.49
N ASP A 242 -3.66 26.02 -26.34
CA ASP A 242 -3.51 24.58 -26.33
C ASP A 242 -3.50 24.01 -27.77
N PHE A 243 -2.79 22.90 -27.94
CA PHE A 243 -2.81 22.15 -29.19
C PHE A 243 -4.17 21.44 -29.36
N PRO A 244 -4.79 21.42 -30.56
CA PRO A 244 -4.26 21.95 -31.83
C PRO A 244 -4.68 23.39 -32.16
N GLU A 245 -5.52 24.03 -31.34
CA GLU A 245 -6.15 25.32 -31.63
C GLU A 245 -5.12 26.44 -31.87
N ASN A 246 -4.03 26.44 -31.11
CA ASN A 246 -2.89 27.35 -31.30
C ASN A 246 -2.13 27.16 -32.63
N VAL A 247 -2.28 26.00 -33.29
CA VAL A 247 -1.61 25.68 -34.56
C VAL A 247 -2.55 25.89 -35.76
N LEU A 248 -3.85 25.67 -35.56
CA LEU A 248 -4.84 25.67 -36.63
C LEU A 248 -5.59 27.00 -36.80
N SER A 249 -5.67 27.82 -35.76
CA SER A 249 -6.39 29.10 -35.78
C SER A 249 -5.42 30.27 -35.86
N ASP A 250 -5.85 31.37 -36.51
CA ASP A 250 -5.15 32.67 -36.38
C ASP A 250 -5.07 33.05 -34.91
N GLN A 251 -3.90 33.51 -34.45
CA GLN A 251 -3.66 33.77 -33.03
C GLN A 251 -4.68 34.78 -32.49
N PRO A 252 -5.60 34.38 -31.61
CA PRO A 252 -6.57 35.31 -31.06
C PRO A 252 -5.84 36.30 -30.15
N GLU A 253 -6.23 37.58 -30.20
CA GLU A 253 -5.77 38.55 -29.20
C GLU A 253 -6.20 38.06 -27.80
N LEU A 254 -5.20 37.74 -26.98
CA LEU A 254 -5.42 37.30 -25.60
C LEU A 254 -5.90 38.50 -24.78
N THR A 255 -7.20 38.57 -24.53
CA THR A 255 -7.79 39.46 -23.52
C THR A 255 -7.83 38.77 -22.16
N ALA A 256 -7.86 39.55 -21.07
CA ALA A 256 -7.98 38.99 -19.72
C ALA A 256 -9.25 38.14 -19.55
N GLU A 257 -10.34 38.51 -20.23
CA GLU A 257 -11.62 37.78 -20.23
C GLU A 257 -11.53 36.43 -20.96
N ASN A 258 -10.77 36.35 -22.06
CA ASN A 258 -10.54 35.09 -22.79
C ASN A 258 -9.66 34.10 -22.02
N ILE A 259 -8.78 34.59 -21.13
CA ILE A 259 -7.94 33.76 -20.27
C ILE A 259 -8.75 33.14 -19.12
N GLU A 260 -9.72 33.89 -18.57
CA GLU A 260 -10.59 33.41 -17.48
C GLU A 260 -11.76 32.53 -17.99
N SER A 261 -12.11 32.66 -19.26
CA SER A 261 -13.08 31.83 -19.98
C SER A 261 -12.54 30.41 -20.27
N GLY A 262 -11.97 29.76 -19.24
CA GLY A 262 -11.42 28.41 -19.32
C GLY A 262 -12.51 27.34 -19.35
N ASP A 263 -12.22 26.27 -20.12
CA ASP A 263 -12.90 24.98 -20.35
C ASP A 263 -14.18 24.68 -19.52
N SER A 264 -15.22 24.19 -20.21
CA SER A 264 -16.51 23.76 -19.65
C SER A 264 -16.43 22.56 -18.71
N GLN A 265 -15.25 21.92 -18.61
CA GLN A 265 -14.99 20.80 -17.72
C GLN A 265 -15.19 21.21 -16.24
N PRO A 266 -16.01 20.47 -15.47
CA PRO A 266 -16.28 20.81 -14.07
C PRO A 266 -15.06 20.62 -13.15
N HIS A 267 -14.06 19.85 -13.59
CA HIS A 267 -12.86 19.54 -12.80
C HIS A 267 -11.61 19.44 -13.68
N CYS A 268 -10.46 19.85 -13.14
CA CYS A 268 -9.15 19.58 -13.74
C CYS A 268 -8.81 18.09 -13.63
N TRP A 269 -8.82 17.41 -14.78
CA TRP A 269 -8.57 15.97 -14.85
C TRP A 269 -7.17 15.57 -14.34
N ARG A 270 -6.15 16.41 -14.55
CA ARG A 270 -4.77 16.18 -14.07
C ARG A 270 -4.76 16.09 -12.54
N ASN A 271 -5.45 17.02 -11.88
CA ASN A 271 -5.53 17.11 -10.43
C ASN A 271 -6.37 15.98 -9.84
N ILE A 272 -7.49 15.60 -10.48
CA ILE A 272 -8.26 14.40 -10.10
C ILE A 272 -7.40 13.15 -10.21
N PHE A 273 -6.69 12.96 -11.33
CA PHE A 273 -5.83 11.80 -11.56
C PHE A 273 -4.75 11.68 -10.47
N SER A 274 -4.07 12.80 -10.18
CA SER A 274 -3.06 12.87 -9.13
C SER A 274 -3.64 12.53 -7.76
N CYS A 275 -4.76 13.15 -7.37
CA CYS A 275 -5.44 12.86 -6.10
C CYS A 275 -5.80 11.37 -5.97
N ILE A 276 -6.38 10.77 -7.01
CA ILE A 276 -6.73 9.35 -7.01
C ILE A 276 -5.47 8.49 -6.85
N ASN A 277 -4.39 8.79 -7.56
CA ASN A 277 -3.17 8.01 -7.47
C ASN A 277 -2.51 8.12 -6.09
N LEU A 278 -2.45 9.30 -5.50
CA LEU A 278 -1.93 9.50 -4.14
C LEU A 278 -2.77 8.73 -3.10
N LEU A 279 -4.10 8.75 -3.22
CA LEU A 279 -4.98 7.95 -2.36
C LEU A 279 -4.76 6.43 -2.57
N ARG A 280 -4.51 5.99 -3.81
CA ARG A 280 -4.21 4.59 -4.13
C ARG A 280 -2.87 4.13 -3.58
N ILE A 281 -1.85 4.99 -3.66
CA ILE A 281 -0.53 4.78 -3.04
C ILE A 281 -0.75 4.62 -1.54
N LEU A 282 -1.42 5.56 -0.88
CA LEU A 282 -1.69 5.51 0.56
C LEU A 282 -2.44 4.23 0.97
N ASN A 283 -3.45 3.82 0.19
CA ASN A 283 -4.13 2.53 0.38
C ASN A 283 -3.17 1.34 0.26
N LYS A 284 -2.29 1.32 -0.76
CA LYS A 284 -1.32 0.23 -0.95
C LYS A 284 -0.32 0.15 0.20
N LEU A 285 0.17 1.29 0.70
CA LEU A 285 1.14 1.33 1.79
C LEU A 285 0.55 0.83 3.11
N THR A 286 -0.73 1.13 3.38
CA THR A 286 -1.37 0.91 4.70
C THR A 286 -2.23 -0.35 4.78
N LYS A 287 -2.73 -0.87 3.65
CA LYS A 287 -3.61 -2.03 3.62
C LYS A 287 -2.97 -3.25 4.27
N TRP A 288 -3.61 -3.75 5.33
CA TRP A 288 -3.16 -4.89 6.15
C TRP A 288 -1.84 -4.67 6.88
N LYS A 289 -1.44 -3.41 7.07
CA LYS A 289 -0.27 -3.05 7.88
C LYS A 289 -0.77 -2.23 9.06
N HIS A 290 -0.85 -2.86 10.22
CA HIS A 290 -1.40 -2.23 11.43
C HIS A 290 -0.54 -1.03 11.85
N SER A 291 0.79 -1.19 11.88
CA SER A 291 1.75 -0.10 12.17
C SER A 291 1.50 1.12 11.27
N ARG A 292 1.45 0.92 9.95
CA ARG A 292 1.25 2.02 8.99
C ARG A 292 -0.16 2.61 9.02
N THR A 293 -1.17 1.81 9.37
CA THR A 293 -2.54 2.32 9.60
C THR A 293 -2.58 3.16 10.88
N MET A 294 -1.87 2.76 11.93
CA MET A 294 -1.73 3.55 13.16
C MET A 294 -1.03 4.88 12.89
N MET A 295 -0.03 4.93 12.00
CA MET A 295 0.54 6.21 11.55
C MET A 295 -0.53 7.16 10.99
N LEU A 296 -1.51 6.68 10.20
CA LEU A 296 -2.61 7.52 9.71
C LEU A 296 -3.46 8.12 10.85
N VAL A 297 -3.68 7.33 11.90
CA VAL A 297 -4.45 7.75 13.08
C VAL A 297 -3.67 8.81 13.86
N VAL A 298 -2.37 8.57 14.10
CA VAL A 298 -1.46 9.52 14.77
C VAL A 298 -1.37 10.85 14.02
N PHE A 299 -1.28 10.80 12.68
CA PHE A 299 -1.31 12.01 11.84
C PHE A 299 -2.70 12.63 11.67
N LYS A 300 -3.72 12.19 12.43
CA LYS A 300 -5.09 12.71 12.38
C LYS A 300 -5.65 12.76 10.95
N SER A 301 -5.45 11.68 10.19
CA SER A 301 -5.83 11.68 8.77
C SER A 301 -7.34 11.64 8.54
N ALA A 302 -8.14 11.13 9.49
CA ALA A 302 -9.58 10.94 9.30
C ALA A 302 -10.35 12.26 9.01
N PRO A 303 -10.15 13.37 9.76
CA PRO A 303 -10.71 14.67 9.39
C PRO A 303 -10.28 15.17 8.00
N ILE A 304 -9.00 14.98 7.64
CA ILE A 304 -8.45 15.40 6.33
C ILE A 304 -9.19 14.67 5.20
N LEU A 305 -9.25 13.35 5.30
CA LEU A 305 -9.93 12.47 4.36
C LEU A 305 -11.44 12.74 4.29
N LYS A 306 -12.08 13.02 5.43
CA LYS A 306 -13.50 13.39 5.48
C LYS A 306 -13.77 14.69 4.73
N ARG A 307 -12.90 15.70 4.82
CA ARG A 307 -13.02 16.94 4.02
C ARG A 307 -12.88 16.65 2.52
N ALA A 308 -11.94 15.79 2.13
CA ALA A 308 -11.73 15.41 0.73
C ALA A 308 -12.93 14.68 0.10
N LEU A 309 -13.84 14.08 0.89
CA LEU A 309 -15.09 13.48 0.38
C LEU A 309 -16.04 14.49 -0.29
N LYS A 310 -15.85 15.80 -0.05
CA LYS A 310 -16.63 16.86 -0.71
C LYS A 310 -16.47 16.85 -2.23
N VAL A 311 -15.34 16.35 -2.75
CA VAL A 311 -15.14 16.14 -4.19
C VAL A 311 -16.02 14.98 -4.64
N ARG A 312 -17.01 15.26 -5.50
CA ARG A 312 -18.03 14.30 -5.95
C ARG A 312 -17.55 13.41 -7.10
N HIS A 313 -16.33 12.88 -6.99
CA HIS A 313 -15.78 11.94 -7.97
C HIS A 313 -15.81 10.49 -7.42
N PRO A 314 -16.50 9.53 -8.07
CA PRO A 314 -16.75 8.20 -7.53
C PRO A 314 -15.48 7.43 -7.14
N MET A 315 -14.46 7.42 -8.00
CA MET A 315 -13.20 6.72 -7.73
C MET A 315 -12.43 7.34 -6.56
N MET A 316 -12.45 8.67 -6.45
CA MET A 316 -11.77 9.38 -5.37
C MET A 316 -12.45 9.07 -4.03
N GLN A 317 -13.78 9.19 -3.97
CA GLN A 317 -14.56 8.84 -2.79
C GLN A 317 -14.35 7.38 -2.38
N LEU A 318 -14.30 6.44 -3.32
CA LEU A 318 -14.06 5.03 -3.00
C LEU A 318 -12.72 4.80 -2.27
N TYR A 319 -11.63 5.40 -2.75
CA TYR A 319 -10.33 5.24 -2.11
C TYR A 319 -10.19 5.98 -0.79
N ILE A 320 -10.89 7.12 -0.64
CA ILE A 320 -11.02 7.82 0.65
C ILE A 320 -11.78 6.95 1.67
N LEU A 321 -12.93 6.39 1.28
CA LEU A 321 -13.75 5.55 2.16
C LEU A 321 -13.01 4.27 2.56
N LYS A 322 -12.18 3.68 1.69
CA LYS A 322 -11.30 2.56 2.05
C LYS A 322 -10.30 2.93 3.15
N LEU A 323 -9.66 4.10 3.05
CA LEU A 323 -8.73 4.60 4.09
C LEU A 323 -9.44 4.88 5.40
N LEU A 324 -10.66 5.44 5.35
CA LEU A 324 -11.47 5.68 6.54
C LEU A 324 -11.90 4.35 7.18
N LYS A 325 -12.34 3.36 6.39
CA LYS A 325 -12.69 2.01 6.86
C LYS A 325 -11.54 1.34 7.61
N MET A 326 -10.30 1.47 7.14
CA MET A 326 -9.14 0.85 7.81
C MET A 326 -8.83 1.51 9.16
N GLN A 327 -9.17 2.78 9.34
CA GLN A 327 -8.90 3.53 10.58
C GLN A 327 -10.01 3.42 11.63
N THR A 328 -11.24 3.09 11.24
CA THR A 328 -12.41 3.13 12.15
C THR A 328 -12.23 2.29 13.41
N LYS A 329 -11.47 1.18 13.33
CA LYS A 329 -11.22 0.32 14.47
C LYS A 329 -10.39 0.98 15.58
N TYR A 330 -9.64 2.03 15.24
CA TYR A 330 -8.79 2.81 16.15
C TYR A 330 -9.41 4.16 16.59
N LEU A 331 -10.44 4.66 15.89
CA LEU A 331 -11.02 6.00 16.15
C LEU A 331 -12.06 6.02 17.29
N GLY A 332 -12.40 4.85 17.83
CA GLY A 332 -13.28 4.70 18.98
C GLY A 332 -14.77 4.93 18.74
N ARG A 333 -15.57 4.80 19.80
CA ARG A 333 -17.06 4.81 19.72
C ARG A 333 -17.64 6.20 19.48
N GLN A 334 -17.09 7.24 20.14
CA GLN A 334 -17.58 8.61 20.02
C GLN A 334 -17.43 9.16 18.60
N TRP A 335 -16.30 8.87 17.95
CA TRP A 335 -16.08 9.26 16.56
C TRP A 335 -17.10 8.60 15.61
N ARG A 336 -17.42 7.31 15.80
CA ARG A 336 -18.43 6.62 14.99
C ARG A 336 -19.81 7.28 15.11
N LYS A 337 -20.23 7.61 16.33
CA LYS A 337 -21.51 8.30 16.61
C LYS A 337 -21.60 9.64 15.87
N SER A 338 -20.53 10.45 15.89
CA SER A 338 -20.50 11.76 15.22
C SER A 338 -20.27 11.68 13.70
N ASN A 339 -19.87 10.51 13.19
CA ASN A 339 -19.55 10.30 11.77
C ASN A 339 -20.46 9.25 11.10
N MET A 340 -21.72 9.14 11.55
CA MET A 340 -22.65 8.12 11.05
C MET A 340 -22.85 8.18 9.53
N LYS A 341 -22.92 9.38 8.93
CA LYS A 341 -22.99 9.53 7.46
C LYS A 341 -21.80 8.88 6.74
N THR A 342 -20.60 9.01 7.31
CA THR A 342 -19.38 8.37 6.80
C THR A 342 -19.45 6.85 6.99
N MET A 343 -19.91 6.38 8.15
CA MET A 343 -20.10 4.95 8.43
C MET A 343 -21.06 4.31 7.42
N SER A 344 -22.21 4.95 7.16
CA SER A 344 -23.18 4.51 6.15
C SER A 344 -22.59 4.52 4.74
N ALA A 345 -21.80 5.54 4.38
CA ALA A 345 -21.13 5.59 3.08
C ALA A 345 -20.09 4.48 2.91
N ILE A 346 -19.33 4.14 3.97
CA ILE A 346 -18.43 2.97 3.98
C ILE A 346 -19.26 1.70 3.79
N TYR A 347 -20.36 1.55 4.52
CA TYR A 347 -21.21 0.38 4.43
C TYR A 347 -21.80 0.16 3.03
N GLN A 348 -22.21 1.23 2.35
CA GLN A 348 -22.81 1.17 1.02
C GLN A 348 -21.79 1.00 -0.11
N LYS A 349 -20.66 1.70 -0.04
CA LYS A 349 -19.74 1.84 -1.20
C LYS A 349 -18.46 1.00 -1.09
N VAL A 350 -18.10 0.54 0.11
CA VAL A 350 -16.88 -0.26 0.31
C VAL A 350 -17.26 -1.71 0.53
N ARG A 351 -16.58 -2.58 -0.23
CA ARG A 351 -16.73 -4.02 -0.14
C ARG A 351 -16.50 -4.55 1.29
N HIS A 352 -17.39 -5.42 1.75
CA HIS A 352 -17.28 -6.15 3.02
C HIS A 352 -16.73 -7.57 2.86
N ARG A 353 -16.18 -8.10 3.94
CA ARG A 353 -15.73 -9.50 4.12
C ARG A 353 -16.54 -10.16 5.22
N LEU A 354 -16.47 -11.49 5.31
CA LEU A 354 -17.24 -12.26 6.28
C LEU A 354 -16.79 -12.01 7.73
N GLY A 355 -15.49 -11.80 7.96
CA GLY A 355 -14.93 -11.45 9.28
C GLY A 355 -14.64 -9.97 9.47
N ASP A 356 -15.32 -9.08 8.75
CA ASP A 356 -15.07 -7.64 8.84
C ASP A 356 -15.61 -7.06 10.17
N ASP A 357 -14.72 -6.75 11.10
CA ASP A 357 -15.03 -6.21 12.43
C ASP A 357 -14.78 -4.69 12.57
N TRP A 358 -14.43 -4.03 11.47
CA TRP A 358 -14.04 -2.61 11.42
C TRP A 358 -15.00 -1.64 12.11
N ALA A 359 -16.28 -2.02 12.25
CA ALA A 359 -17.32 -1.20 12.86
C ALA A 359 -17.43 -1.33 14.38
N TYR A 360 -16.82 -2.35 15.01
CA TYR A 360 -16.95 -2.63 16.45
C TYR A 360 -15.94 -1.87 17.32
N GLY A 361 -14.78 -1.51 16.76
CA GLY A 361 -13.79 -0.65 17.43
C GLY A 361 -13.08 -1.34 18.59
N ASN A 362 -12.54 -2.52 18.30
CA ASN A 362 -11.90 -3.41 19.27
C ASN A 362 -10.48 -2.96 19.67
N ASP A 363 -9.85 -2.07 18.90
CA ASP A 363 -8.42 -1.73 19.02
C ASP A 363 -8.20 -0.28 19.50
N MET A 364 -9.03 0.24 20.42
CA MET A 364 -8.91 1.64 20.88
C MET A 364 -7.61 1.91 21.64
N ASP A 365 -7.12 0.92 22.38
CA ASP A 365 -5.93 1.03 23.21
C ASP A 365 -4.64 0.66 22.46
N ALA A 366 -4.74 0.37 21.16
CA ALA A 366 -3.58 0.04 20.34
C ALA A 366 -2.64 1.24 20.21
N ARG A 367 -1.37 1.01 20.49
CA ARG A 367 -0.32 2.04 20.49
C ARG A 367 0.58 1.89 19.27
N PRO A 368 1.27 2.96 18.83
CA PRO A 368 2.12 2.91 17.62
C PRO A 368 3.20 1.83 17.65
N TRP A 369 3.75 1.51 18.82
CA TRP A 369 4.83 0.53 18.98
C TRP A 369 4.35 -0.93 19.08
N ASP A 370 3.05 -1.18 19.32
CA ASP A 370 2.52 -2.54 19.49
C ASP A 370 2.68 -3.39 18.21
N PHE A 371 2.86 -2.75 17.05
CA PHE A 371 3.01 -3.41 15.74
C PHE A 371 4.44 -3.31 15.17
N GLN A 372 5.42 -2.85 15.94
CA GLN A 372 6.79 -2.69 15.46
C GLN A 372 7.45 -4.03 15.12
N ALA A 373 7.14 -5.08 15.90
CA ALA A 373 7.66 -6.43 15.67
C ALA A 373 7.26 -6.98 14.29
N GLU A 374 6.01 -6.75 13.85
CA GLU A 374 5.54 -7.20 12.52
C GLU A 374 6.32 -6.51 11.38
N GLU A 375 6.61 -5.21 11.50
CA GLU A 375 7.39 -4.49 10.48
C GLU A 375 8.87 -4.88 10.51
N CYS A 376 9.44 -5.18 11.69
CA CYS A 376 10.80 -5.71 11.81
C CYS A 376 10.94 -7.10 11.19
N ALA A 377 10.01 -8.02 11.49
CA ALA A 377 9.97 -9.35 10.89
C ALA A 377 9.84 -9.28 9.36
N LEU A 378 8.94 -8.42 8.85
CA LEU A 378 8.78 -8.21 7.42
C LEU A 378 10.07 -7.70 6.77
N ARG A 379 10.77 -6.74 7.39
CA ARG A 379 12.05 -6.22 6.90
C ARG A 379 13.09 -7.33 6.79
N ALA A 380 13.22 -8.16 7.83
CA ALA A 380 14.14 -9.30 7.80
C ALA A 380 13.85 -10.29 6.66
N CYS A 381 12.56 -10.58 6.37
CA CYS A 381 12.18 -11.42 5.24
C CYS A 381 12.56 -10.79 3.89
N VAL A 382 12.33 -9.48 3.74
CA VAL A 382 12.64 -8.74 2.52
C VAL A 382 14.15 -8.65 2.28
N ASP A 383 14.93 -8.37 3.33
CA ASP A 383 16.39 -8.28 3.25
C ASP A 383 16.99 -9.64 2.87
N ARG A 384 16.51 -10.73 3.48
CA ARG A 384 16.91 -12.10 3.13
C ARG A 384 16.63 -12.40 1.65
N PHE A 385 15.44 -12.07 1.17
CA PHE A 385 15.06 -12.24 -0.23
C PHE A 385 15.98 -11.45 -1.18
N ASN A 386 16.22 -10.17 -0.89
CA ASN A 386 17.04 -9.32 -1.74
C ASN A 386 18.51 -9.77 -1.75
N ASN A 387 19.06 -10.11 -0.58
CA ASN A 387 20.42 -10.59 -0.47
C ASN A 387 20.64 -11.88 -1.24
N ARG A 388 19.70 -12.84 -1.11
CA ARG A 388 19.75 -14.10 -1.85
C ARG A 388 19.66 -13.88 -3.36
N ARG A 389 18.70 -13.07 -3.82
CA ARG A 389 18.38 -12.95 -5.24
C ARG A 389 19.28 -12.01 -6.04
N TYR A 390 19.75 -10.91 -5.44
CA TYR A 390 20.44 -9.84 -6.21
C TYR A 390 21.89 -9.58 -5.78
N THR A 391 22.28 -9.93 -4.56
CA THR A 391 23.58 -9.48 -4.02
C THR A 391 24.75 -10.39 -4.43
N ASN A 392 24.50 -11.49 -5.15
CA ASN A 392 25.51 -12.34 -5.81
C ASN A 392 26.66 -12.85 -4.90
N VAL A 393 26.53 -12.75 -3.58
CA VAL A 393 27.42 -13.37 -2.61
C VAL A 393 27.00 -14.83 -2.51
N GLY A 394 27.54 -15.62 -3.43
CA GLY A 394 27.28 -17.05 -3.66
C GLY A 394 26.39 -17.75 -2.65
N GLY A 395 25.07 -17.77 -2.94
CA GLY A 395 24.05 -18.79 -2.68
C GLY A 395 23.88 -19.44 -1.30
N LEU A 396 24.87 -19.43 -0.43
CA LEU A 396 24.87 -20.05 0.88
C LEU A 396 25.24 -18.98 1.92
N GLU A 397 24.35 -18.81 2.90
CA GLU A 397 24.69 -18.14 4.15
C GLU A 397 26.03 -18.68 4.66
N PRO A 398 26.87 -17.85 5.32
CA PRO A 398 28.16 -18.28 5.87
C PRO A 398 28.06 -19.59 6.66
N ASP A 399 26.97 -19.76 7.40
CA ASP A 399 26.66 -20.93 8.25
C ASP A 399 26.43 -22.23 7.46
N PHE A 400 26.13 -22.15 6.16
CA PHE A 400 25.90 -23.32 5.30
C PHE A 400 27.04 -23.59 4.33
N ARG A 401 28.12 -22.79 4.34
CA ARG A 401 29.30 -23.11 3.54
C ARG A 401 29.86 -24.46 4.01
N PRO A 402 30.32 -25.33 3.09
CA PRO A 402 30.96 -26.58 3.48
C PRO A 402 32.13 -26.23 4.42
N VAL A 403 32.07 -26.77 5.64
CA VAL A 403 33.16 -26.65 6.60
C VAL A 403 34.30 -27.51 6.08
N ASP A 404 35.47 -26.91 5.94
CA ASP A 404 36.68 -27.64 5.59
C ASP A 404 37.13 -28.48 6.78
N ASN A 405 36.75 -29.76 6.77
CA ASN A 405 37.12 -30.72 7.80
C ASN A 405 38.49 -31.36 7.53
N ASN A 406 39.22 -30.93 6.49
CA ASN A 406 40.52 -31.49 6.15
C ASN A 406 41.64 -30.73 6.88
N ILE A 407 42.27 -31.39 7.88
CA ILE A 407 43.41 -30.84 8.63
C ILE A 407 44.56 -30.41 7.70
N LEU A 408 44.77 -31.11 6.58
CA LEU A 408 45.83 -30.79 5.62
C LEU A 408 45.59 -29.46 4.89
N SER A 409 44.32 -29.06 4.73
CA SER A 409 43.97 -27.78 4.13
C SER A 409 44.26 -26.61 5.07
N LEU A 410 44.02 -26.79 6.37
CA LEU A 410 44.39 -25.85 7.44
C LEU A 410 45.91 -25.64 7.53
N LEU A 411 46.70 -26.71 7.44
CA LEU A 411 48.17 -26.66 7.46
C LEU A 411 48.76 -26.04 6.17
N GLY A 412 48.01 -26.04 5.06
CA GLY A 412 48.40 -25.43 3.79
C GLY A 412 48.03 -23.96 3.66
N GLN A 413 47.26 -23.38 4.59
CA GLN A 413 46.91 -21.96 4.57
C GLN A 413 48.09 -21.10 4.98
N ASN A 414 48.47 -20.16 4.11
CA ASN A 414 49.51 -19.20 4.40
C ASN A 414 48.91 -18.05 5.23
N ILE A 415 49.00 -18.14 6.55
CA ILE A 415 48.48 -17.12 7.47
C ILE A 415 49.56 -16.06 7.68
N GLU A 416 49.29 -14.82 7.24
CA GLU A 416 50.17 -13.70 7.54
C GLU A 416 50.06 -13.31 9.03
N LEU A 417 51.08 -13.67 9.80
CA LEU A 417 51.18 -13.29 11.20
C LEU A 417 51.40 -11.77 11.35
N SER A 418 50.71 -11.15 12.32
CA SER A 418 50.87 -9.73 12.62
C SER A 418 52.30 -9.41 13.04
N SER A 419 52.75 -8.20 12.75
CA SER A 419 54.10 -7.72 13.12
C SER A 419 54.33 -7.73 14.63
N GLU A 420 53.30 -7.45 15.43
CA GLU A 420 53.35 -7.54 16.90
C GLU A 420 53.54 -8.98 17.40
N PHE A 421 52.86 -9.95 16.78
CA PHE A 421 53.02 -11.36 17.12
C PHE A 421 54.42 -11.85 16.74
N LYS A 422 54.91 -11.50 15.55
CA LYS A 422 56.28 -11.83 15.10
C LYS A 422 57.34 -11.32 16.08
N ASN A 423 57.18 -10.09 16.58
CA ASN A 423 58.13 -9.50 17.53
C ASN A 423 58.09 -10.13 18.93
N ASN A 424 56.95 -10.74 19.32
CA ASN A 424 56.76 -11.36 20.63
C ASN A 424 56.68 -12.89 20.59
N TYR A 425 57.07 -13.50 19.46
CA TYR A 425 56.87 -14.92 19.19
C TYR A 425 57.55 -15.83 20.21
N GLU A 426 58.80 -15.53 20.58
CA GLU A 426 59.54 -16.32 21.58
C GLU A 426 58.86 -16.30 22.95
N ARG A 427 58.32 -15.14 23.34
CA ARG A 427 57.62 -14.99 24.62
C ARG A 427 56.31 -15.77 24.63
N TRP A 428 55.61 -15.81 23.49
CA TRP A 428 54.40 -16.61 23.33
C TRP A 428 54.70 -18.11 23.39
N LEU A 429 55.74 -18.59 22.69
CA LEU A 429 56.19 -19.99 22.75
C LEU A 429 56.46 -20.44 24.19
N HIS A 430 57.15 -19.60 24.96
CA HIS A 430 57.52 -19.95 26.31
C HIS A 430 56.33 -20.04 27.28
N LEU A 431 55.29 -19.24 27.05
CA LEU A 431 54.10 -19.15 27.92
C LEU A 431 52.99 -20.13 27.52
N GLU A 432 52.75 -20.30 26.23
CA GLU A 432 51.59 -21.03 25.72
C GLU A 432 51.94 -22.43 25.22
N VAL A 433 53.20 -22.68 24.83
CA VAL A 433 53.63 -23.99 24.30
C VAL A 433 54.50 -24.73 25.31
N PHE A 434 55.53 -24.10 25.87
CA PHE A 434 56.48 -24.79 26.76
C PHE A 434 56.01 -24.88 28.20
N SER A 435 55.30 -23.88 28.73
CA SER A 435 54.83 -23.90 30.13
C SER A 435 53.43 -24.49 30.33
N ARG A 436 52.73 -24.89 29.26
CA ARG A 436 51.45 -25.58 29.35
C ARG A 436 51.62 -27.05 29.03
N GLU A 437 51.15 -27.92 29.92
CA GLU A 437 50.97 -29.33 29.61
C GLU A 437 49.76 -29.47 28.67
N ILE A 438 50.03 -29.80 27.41
CA ILE A 438 48.99 -30.06 26.42
C ILE A 438 48.59 -31.53 26.54
N ASP A 439 47.32 -31.79 26.82
CA ASP A 439 46.72 -33.13 26.80
C ASP A 439 46.51 -33.58 25.35
N TRP A 440 47.53 -34.25 24.79
CA TRP A 440 47.55 -34.72 23.41
C TRP A 440 46.51 -35.80 23.12
N ASP A 441 46.01 -36.50 24.15
CA ASP A 441 45.00 -37.54 23.98
C ASP A 441 43.66 -36.93 23.55
N GLN A 442 43.30 -35.74 24.04
CA GLN A 442 42.09 -35.03 23.59
C GLN A 442 42.19 -34.49 22.16
N VAL A 443 43.40 -34.18 21.69
CA VAL A 443 43.64 -33.61 20.35
C VAL A 443 43.55 -34.70 19.26
N MET A 444 43.95 -35.92 19.58
CA MET A 444 44.00 -37.05 18.64
C MET A 444 42.71 -37.89 18.60
N LEU A 445 41.72 -37.61 19.47
CA LEU A 445 40.47 -38.37 19.61
C LEU A 445 39.30 -37.87 18.73
N ARG A 446 39.54 -37.08 17.68
CA ARG A 446 38.50 -36.64 16.74
C ARG A 446 38.65 -37.22 15.34
#